data_AF-A0A455U2W0-F1
#
_entry.id   AF-A0A455U2W0-F1
#
_cell.length_a   1.000
_cell.length_b   1.000
_cell.length_c   1.000
_cell.angle_alpha   90.00
_cell.angle_beta   90.00
_cell.angle_gamma   90.00
#
_symmetry.space_group_name_H-M   'P 1'
#
loop_
_entity.id
_entity.type
_entity.pdbx_description
1 polymer ?
#
loop_
_entity_poly.entity_id
_entity_poly.type
_entity_poly.pdbx_seq_one_letter_code
_entity_poly.pdbx_strand_id
1 'polypeptide(L)' 'MAEAFKIILSDDNVKAVLVNIFGGIVRCDMIAEGIIGAVEQVGVNVPVVVRLEGNNAELGAEN' A
#
# COMPACT_ATOMS: atom_id res chain seq x y z
N MET A 1 -0.16 6.76 -5.38
CA MET A 1 0.55 5.69 -4.65
C MET A 1 1.90 5.36 -5.27
N ALA A 2 1.99 5.16 -6.60
CA ALA A 2 3.26 4.85 -7.29
C ALA A 2 4.43 5.81 -6.97
N GLU A 3 4.21 7.13 -6.98
CA GLU A 3 5.33 8.06 -6.65
C GLU A 3 5.78 8.01 -5.20
N ALA A 4 4.90 7.65 -4.26
CA ALA A 4 5.33 7.42 -2.88
C ALA A 4 6.28 6.22 -2.79
N PHE A 5 5.97 5.12 -3.51
CA PHE A 5 6.86 3.97 -3.61
C PHE A 5 8.19 4.33 -4.27
N LYS A 6 8.20 5.12 -5.35
CA LYS A 6 9.47 5.55 -5.99
C LYS A 6 10.35 6.38 -5.06
N ILE A 7 9.76 7.28 -4.27
CA ILE A 7 10.50 8.09 -3.30
C ILE A 7 11.06 7.20 -2.20
N ILE A 8 10.25 6.33 -1.61
CA ILE A 8 10.69 5.43 -0.53
C ILE A 8 11.81 4.49 -1.03
N LEU A 9 11.64 3.90 -2.22
CA LEU A 9 12.59 2.96 -2.80
C LEU A 9 13.81 3.62 -3.45
N SER A 10 13.88 4.95 -3.48
CA SER A 10 15.12 5.65 -3.87
C SER A 10 16.24 5.53 -2.83
N ASP A 11 15.92 5.09 -1.62
CA ASP A 11 16.89 4.77 -0.58
C ASP A 11 17.19 3.26 -0.53
N ASP A 12 18.40 2.88 -0.95
CA ASP A 12 18.88 1.50 -0.97
C ASP A 12 18.93 0.82 0.43
N ASN A 13 18.83 1.60 1.51
CA ASN A 13 18.78 1.09 2.87
C ASN A 13 17.39 0.52 3.24
N VAL A 14 16.34 0.84 2.48
CA VAL A 14 14.99 0.34 2.75
C VAL A 14 14.94 -1.18 2.56
N LYS A 15 14.48 -1.88 3.61
CA LYS A 15 14.34 -3.35 3.61
C LYS A 15 12.89 -3.83 3.61
N ALA A 16 11.94 -2.95 3.92
CA ALA A 16 10.51 -3.23 3.89
C ALA A 16 9.71 -1.92 3.88
N VAL A 17 8.47 -1.96 3.42
CA VAL A 17 7.53 -0.83 3.44
C VAL A 17 6.31 -1.20 4.28
N LEU A 18 5.96 -0.35 5.23
CA LEU A 18 4.70 -0.45 5.98
C LEU A 18 3.73 0.61 5.47
N VAL A 19 2.61 0.18 4.90
CA VAL A 19 1.49 1.05 4.53
C VAL A 19 0.44 0.95 5.62
N ASN A 20 0.26 2.01 6.41
CA ASN A 20 -0.73 2.07 7.47
C ASN A 20 -1.75 3.16 7.15
N ILE A 21 -2.97 2.77 6.76
CA ILE A 21 -4.01 3.70 6.31
C ILE A 21 -5.31 3.43 7.07
N PHE A 22 -5.93 4.52 7.52
CA PHE A 22 -7.28 4.51 8.07
C PHE A 22 -8.28 5.05 7.03
N GLY A 23 -9.05 4.17 6.41
CA GLY A 23 -10.11 4.50 5.45
C GLY A 23 -11.39 4.95 6.16
N GLY A 24 -11.50 6.23 6.47
CA GLY A 24 -12.74 6.80 7.04
C GLY A 24 -13.84 6.99 5.99
N ILE A 25 -13.68 8.04 5.18
CA ILE A 25 -14.61 8.35 4.07
C ILE A 25 -14.30 7.50 2.85
N VAL A 26 -13.02 7.27 2.57
CA VAL A 26 -12.56 6.44 1.45
C VAL A 26 -12.55 4.98 1.87
N ARG A 27 -13.12 4.14 1.03
CA ARG A 27 -13.20 2.69 1.19
C ARG A 27 -11.82 2.02 1.15
N CYS A 28 -11.55 1.15 2.12
CA CYS A 28 -10.28 0.43 2.21
C CYS A 28 -10.02 -0.51 1.04
N ASP A 29 -11.05 -1.09 0.42
CA ASP A 29 -10.90 -1.93 -0.78
C ASP A 29 -10.32 -1.17 -1.97
N MET A 30 -10.84 0.03 -2.26
CA MET A 30 -10.28 0.91 -3.30
C MET A 30 -8.84 1.33 -3.00
N ILE A 31 -8.49 1.49 -1.71
CA ILE A 31 -7.14 1.81 -1.29
C ILE A 31 -6.21 0.62 -1.53
N ALA A 32 -6.65 -0.60 -1.20
CA ALA A 32 -5.91 -1.83 -1.43
C ALA A 32 -5.59 -2.02 -2.92
N GLU A 33 -6.58 -1.88 -3.80
CA GLU A 33 -6.39 -1.93 -5.26
C GLU A 33 -5.33 -0.91 -5.74
N GLY A 34 -5.39 0.32 -5.21
CA GLY A 34 -4.42 1.36 -5.54
C GLY A 34 -2.99 1.08 -5.04
N ILE A 35 -2.85 0.31 -3.95
CA ILE A 35 -1.55 -0.16 -3.46
C ILE A 35 -1.01 -1.25 -4.38
N ILE A 36 -1.82 -2.27 -4.69
CA ILE A 36 -1.43 -3.40 -5.55
C ILE A 36 -0.98 -2.87 -6.91
N GLY A 37 -1.78 -2.04 -7.57
CA GLY A 37 -1.43 -1.49 -8.88
C GLY A 37 -0.15 -0.64 -8.85
N ALA A 38 0.13 0.06 -7.76
CA ALA A 38 1.38 0.81 -7.61
C ALA A 38 2.59 -0.10 -7.38
N VAL A 39 2.43 -1.17 -6.63
CA VAL A 39 3.48 -2.16 -6.39
C VAL A 39 3.88 -2.85 -7.70
N GLU A 40 2.89 -3.25 -8.50
CA GLU A 40 3.12 -3.84 -9.83
C GLU A 40 3.78 -2.85 -10.80
N GLN A 41 3.30 -1.60 -10.84
CA GLN A 41 3.84 -0.58 -11.73
C GLN A 41 5.30 -0.21 -11.41
N VAL A 42 5.65 -0.13 -10.12
CA VAL A 42 6.99 0.31 -9.68
C VAL A 42 7.99 -0.85 -9.62
N GLY A 43 7.53 -2.10 -9.50
CA GLY A 43 8.41 -3.27 -9.41
C GLY A 43 9.07 -3.38 -8.04
N VAL A 44 8.27 -3.33 -6.97
CA VAL A 44 8.77 -3.36 -5.59
C VAL A 44 9.31 -4.75 -5.24
N ASN A 45 10.60 -4.84 -4.89
CA ASN A 45 11.29 -6.11 -4.57
C ASN A 45 11.44 -6.36 -3.06
N VAL A 46 11.08 -5.39 -2.22
CA VAL A 46 11.12 -5.52 -0.76
C VAL A 46 9.72 -5.85 -0.22
N PRO A 47 9.60 -6.54 0.92
CA PRO A 47 8.31 -6.85 1.51
C PRO A 47 7.48 -5.58 1.78
N VAL A 48 6.21 -5.62 1.36
CA VAL A 48 5.23 -4.58 1.66
C VAL A 48 4.21 -5.17 2.63
N VAL A 49 4.11 -4.56 3.82
CA VAL A 49 3.11 -4.91 4.83
C VAL A 49 2.05 -3.81 4.81
N VAL A 50 0.78 -4.20 4.72
CA VAL A 50 -0.33 -3.26 4.68
C VAL A 50 -1.22 -3.48 5.90
N ARG A 51 -1.55 -2.40 6.60
CA ARG A 51 -2.56 -2.36 7.66
C ARG A 51 -3.63 -1.35 7.27
N LEU A 52 -4.82 -1.86 7.00
CA LEU A 52 -6.02 -1.07 6.70
C LEU A 52 -6.97 -1.14 7.89
N GLU A 53 -7.50 0.01 8.29
CA GLU A 53 -8.60 0.10 9.25
C GLU A 53 -9.66 1.07 8.75
N GLY A 54 -10.92 0.86 9.14
CA GLY A 54 -12.04 1.73 8.76
C GLY A 54 -13.04 1.05 7.83
N ASN A 55 -13.70 1.84 6.98
CA ASN A 55 -14.79 1.40 6.12
C ASN A 55 -14.31 0.35 5.10
N ASN A 56 -14.96 -0.82 5.09
CA ASN A 56 -14.57 -1.98 4.27
C ASN A 56 -13.13 -2.47 4.48
N ALA A 57 -12.56 -2.31 5.67
CA ALA A 57 -11.20 -2.77 5.96
C ALA A 57 -11.02 -4.29 5.74
N GLU A 58 -12.02 -5.09 6.10
CA GLU A 58 -12.01 -6.55 5.90
C GLU A 58 -11.89 -6.91 4.42
N LEU A 59 -12.73 -6.32 3.56
CA LEU A 59 -12.64 -6.51 2.11
C LEU A 59 -11.28 -6.07 1.55
N GLY A 60 -10.75 -4.94 2.02
CA GLY A 60 -9.42 -4.47 1.60
C GLY A 60 -8.26 -5.37 2.03
N ALA A 61 -8.44 -6.20 3.06
CA ALA A 61 -7.43 -7.15 3.51
C ALA A 61 -7.47 -8.49 2.75
N GLU A 62 -8.58 -8.79 2.08
CA GLU A 62 -8.77 -10.01 1.28
C GLU A 62 -8.28 -9.91 -0.17
N ASN A 63 -7.98 -8.69 -0.64
CA ASN A 63 -7.51 -8.39 -2.00
C ASN A 63 -6.02 -8.72 -2.22
#